data_AF-A0A349BSB0-F1
#
_entry.id   AF-A0A349BSB0-F1
#
_cell.length_a   1.000
_cell.length_b   1.000
_cell.length_c   1.000
_cell.angle_alpha   90.00
_cell.angle_beta   90.00
_cell.angle_gamma   90.00
#
_symmetry.space_group_name_H-M   'P 1'
#
loop_
_entity.id
_entity.type
_entity.pdbx_description
1 polymer ?
#
loop_
_entity_poly.entity_id
_entity_poly.type
_entity_poly.pdbx_seq_one_letter_code
_entity_poly.pdbx_strand_id
1 'polypeptide(L)' 'MKIAIIGTGNLGLSIAKGLIVNNTYTDLYLTKRNLDDIKEYEEYKSVFITNDNKEAVKNADILIFSVQPSQL' A
#
# COMPACT_ATOMS: atom_id res chain seq x y z
N MET A 1 -0.18 -6.73 12.06
CA MET A 1 -1.38 -6.75 11.21
C MET A 1 -0.92 -6.52 9.79
N LYS A 2 -1.35 -7.36 8.85
CA LYS A 2 -0.98 -7.21 7.44
C LYS A 2 -1.98 -6.29 6.75
N ILE A 3 -1.49 -5.23 6.12
CA ILE A 3 -2.34 -4.18 5.53
C ILE A 3 -2.02 -4.10 4.05
N ALA A 4 -3.03 -4.02 3.19
CA ALA A 4 -2.88 -3.65 1.80
C ALA A 4 -3.63 -2.35 1.50
N ILE A 5 -2.94 -1.39 0.91
CA ILE A 5 -3.51 -0.15 0.40
C ILE A 5 -3.66 -0.27 -1.11
N ILE A 6 -4.90 -0.39 -1.57
CA ILE A 6 -5.25 -0.51 -2.97
C ILE A 6 -5.35 0.90 -3.57
N GLY A 7 -4.39 1.22 -4.44
CA GLY A 7 -4.28 2.53 -5.09
C GLY A 7 -3.58 3.58 -4.24
N THR A 8 -2.25 3.63 -4.31
CA THR A 8 -1.42 4.63 -3.60
C THR A 8 -1.23 5.92 -4.40
N GLY A 9 -2.33 6.65 -4.59
CA GLY A 9 -2.29 8.08 -4.90
C GLY A 9 -1.91 8.92 -3.68
N ASN A 10 -2.13 10.24 -3.72
CA ASN A 10 -1.77 11.16 -2.62
C ASN A 10 -2.35 10.73 -1.26
N LEU A 11 -3.61 10.26 -1.24
CA LEU A 11 -4.28 9.82 -0.01
C LEU A 11 -3.68 8.50 0.52
N GLY A 12 -3.58 7.49 -0.34
CA GLY A 12 -3.01 6.19 0.02
C GLY A 12 -1.58 6.31 0.52
N LEU A 13 -0.77 7.18 -0.10
CA LEU A 13 0.59 7.47 0.36
C LEU A 13 0.65 8.19 1.70
N SER A 14 -0.24 9.14 1.94
CA SER A 14 -0.32 9.83 3.24
C SER A 14 -0.66 8.85 4.38
N ILE A 15 -1.58 7.92 4.11
CA ILE A 15 -1.93 6.82 5.03
C ILE A 15 -0.72 5.91 5.24
N ALA A 16 -0.07 5.46 4.16
CA ALA A 16 1.11 4.61 4.22
C ALA A 16 2.22 5.23 5.08
N LYS A 17 2.54 6.51 4.84
CA LYS A 17 3.51 7.28 5.65
C LYS A 17 3.14 7.30 7.12
N GLY A 18 1.87 7.53 7.44
CA GLY A 18 1.38 7.50 8.82
C GLY A 18 1.59 6.12 9.47
N LEU A 19 1.31 5.03 8.75
CA LEU A 19 1.53 3.67 9.26
C LEU A 19 3.01 3.37 9.46
N ILE A 20 3.86 3.77 8.51
CA ILE A 20 5.32 3.61 8.53
C ILE A 20 5.93 4.33 9.75
N VAL A 21 5.65 5.62 9.90
CA VAL A 21 6.21 6.44 10.98
C VAL A 21 5.80 5.94 12.37
N ASN A 22 4.57 5.45 12.51
CA ASN A 22 4.06 4.94 13.80
C ASN A 22 4.36 3.45 14.01
N ASN A 23 4.95 2.75 13.04
CA ASN A 23 5.26 1.33 13.09
C ASN A 23 4.05 0.45 13.47
N THR A 24 2.87 0.77 12.93
CA THR A 24 1.58 0.15 13.29
C THR A 24 1.15 -1.00 12.38
N TYR A 25 2.10 -1.69 11.75
CA TYR A 25 1.86 -2.80 10.81
C TYR A 25 2.91 -3.90 10.98
N THR A 26 2.61 -5.11 10.48
CA THR A 26 3.60 -6.19 10.37
C THR A 26 4.11 -6.35 8.95
N ASP A 27 3.19 -6.27 7.98
CA ASP A 27 3.48 -6.23 6.54
C ASP A 27 2.57 -5.17 5.91
N LEU A 28 3.10 -4.34 5.02
CA LEU A 28 2.37 -3.29 4.33
C LEU A 28 2.55 -3.44 2.82
N TYR A 29 1.45 -3.72 2.11
CA TYR A 29 1.41 -3.77 0.65
C TYR A 29 0.87 -2.46 0.11
N LEU A 30 1.60 -1.85 -0.83
CA LEU A 30 1.22 -0.64 -1.53
C LEU A 30 1.01 -0.95 -3.00
N THR A 31 -0.19 -0.70 -3.53
CA THR A 31 -0.46 -0.98 -4.94
C THR A 31 -0.53 0.27 -5.81
N LYS A 32 0.18 0.24 -6.93
CA LYS A 32 0.15 1.31 -7.93
C LYS A 32 0.41 0.77 -9.33
N ARG A 33 -0.19 1.39 -10.34
CA ARG A 33 0.03 1.02 -11.75
C ARG A 33 1.48 1.25 -12.18
N ASN A 34 2.03 2.42 -11.83
CA ASN A 34 3.45 2.74 -12.01
C ASN A 34 4.18 2.63 -10.67
N LEU A 35 5.11 1.69 -10.57
CA LEU A 35 5.86 1.44 -9.34
C LEU A 35 6.98 2.44 -9.12
N ASP A 36 7.50 3.07 -10.18
CA ASP A 36 8.60 4.04 -10.07
C ASP A 36 8.23 5.22 -9.16
N ASP A 37 6.96 5.63 -9.16
CA ASP A 37 6.45 6.71 -8.32
C ASP A 37 6.50 6.42 -6.80
N ILE A 38 6.64 5.14 -6.42
CA ILE A 38 6.61 4.68 -5.02
C ILE A 38 7.78 3.74 -4.70
N LYS A 39 8.81 3.73 -5.54
CA LYS A 39 9.97 2.85 -5.39
C LYS A 39 10.75 3.13 -4.11
N GLU A 40 10.76 4.37 -3.65
CA GLU A 40 11.34 4.78 -2.36
C GLU A 40 10.77 3.98 -1.18
N TYR A 41 9.53 3.48 -1.26
CA TYR A 41 8.92 2.76 -0.15
C TYR A 41 9.43 1.32 0.00
N GLU A 42 10.12 0.75 -1.00
CA GLU A 42 10.77 -0.57 -0.87
C GLU A 42 11.94 -0.56 0.14
N GLU A 43 12.47 0.61 0.48
CA GLU A 43 13.56 0.74 1.47
C GLU A 43 13.09 0.41 2.90
N TYR A 44 11.79 0.55 3.17
CA TYR A 44 11.22 0.27 4.48
C TYR A 44 11.04 -1.23 4.66
N LYS A 45 11.55 -1.74 5.77
CA LYS A 45 11.36 -3.14 6.14
C LYS A 45 9.87 -3.49 6.20
N SER A 46 9.52 -4.65 5.65
CA SER A 46 8.14 -5.17 5.60
C SER A 46 7.16 -4.26 4.84
N VAL A 47 7.67 -3.42 3.93
CA VAL A 47 6.87 -2.73 2.93
C VAL A 47 7.13 -3.37 1.58
N PHE A 48 6.06 -3.68 0.86
CA PHE A 48 6.08 -4.33 -0.44
C PHE A 48 5.28 -3.47 -1.41
N ILE A 49 5.85 -3.18 -2.58
CA ILE A 49 5.12 -2.50 -3.65
C ILE A 49 4.80 -3.51 -4.76
N THR A 50 3.61 -3.43 -5.33
CA THR A 50 3.19 -4.30 -6.43
C THR A 50 2.17 -3.60 -7.31
N ASN A 51 2.16 -3.93 -8.60
CA ASN A 51 1.10 -3.49 -9.50
C ASN A 51 -0.04 -4.52 -9.60
N ASP A 52 0.08 -5.67 -8.92
CA ASP A 52 -0.95 -6.69 -8.82
C ASP A 52 -1.77 -6.54 -7.53
N ASN A 53 -2.99 -6.03 -7.67
CA ASN A 53 -3.92 -5.91 -6.54
C ASN A 53 -4.26 -7.27 -5.91
N LYS A 54 -4.29 -8.36 -6.69
CA LYS A 54 -4.63 -9.70 -6.16
C LYS A 54 -3.56 -10.22 -5.22
N GLU A 55 -2.30 -9.96 -5.55
CA GLU A 55 -1.17 -10.29 -4.68
C GLU A 55 -1.28 -9.57 -3.34
N ALA A 56 -1.52 -8.26 -3.37
CA ALA A 56 -1.67 -7.46 -2.15
C ALA A 56 -2.84 -7.95 -1.28
N VAL A 57 -3.99 -8.22 -1.90
CA VAL A 57 -5.18 -8.73 -1.20
C VAL A 57 -4.93 -10.08 -0.54
N LYS A 58 -4.24 -11.01 -1.23
CA LYS A 58 -3.96 -12.35 -0.70
C LYS A 58 -3.10 -12.32 0.56
N ASN A 59 -2.27 -11.29 0.71
CA ASN A 59 -1.30 -11.18 1.80
C ASN A 59 -1.72 -10.22 2.91
N ALA A 60 -2.96 -9.72 2.91
CA ALA A 60 -3.44 -8.72 3.86
C ALA A 60 -4.64 -9.20 4.70
N ASP A 61 -4.65 -8.78 5.97
CA ASP A 61 -5.78 -8.93 6.88
C ASP A 61 -6.74 -7.73 6.78
N ILE A 62 -6.18 -6.55 6.48
CA ILE A 62 -6.91 -5.27 6.33
C ILE A 62 -6.68 -4.74 4.92
N LEU A 63 -7.78 -4.36 4.27
CA LEU A 63 -7.76 -3.69 2.97
C LEU A 63 -8.19 -2.23 3.12
N ILE A 64 -7.40 -1.32 2.56
CA ILE A 64 -7.72 0.10 2.46
C ILE A 64 -7.84 0.45 0.98
N PHE A 65 -9.04 0.78 0.52
CA PHE A 65 -9.25 1.26 -0.85
C PHE A 65 -9.09 2.77 -0.89
N SER A 66 -8.05 3.26 -1.58
CA SER A 66 -7.78 4.69 -1.80
C SER A 66 -7.77 5.07 -3.28
N VAL A 67 -8.52 4.33 -4.09
CA VAL A 67 -8.84 4.64 -5.49
C VAL A 67 -10.07 5.55 -5.60
N GLN A 68 -10.28 6.16 -6.76
CA GLN A 68 -11.49 6.93 -7.02
C GLN A 68 -12.72 6.01 -7.14
N PRO A 69 -13.95 6.48 -6.85
CA PRO A 69 -15.17 5.70 -7.02
C PRO A 69 -15.36 5.08 -8.41
N SER A 70 -14.90 5.76 -9.46
CA SER A 70 -14.95 5.28 -10.85
C SER A 70 -13.92 4.18 -11.16
N GLN A 71 -13.02 3.88 -10.23
CA GLN A 71 -11.90 2.94 -10.38
C GLN A 71 -11.98 1.76 -9.40
N LEU A 72 -13.07 1.69 -8.63
CA LEU A 72 -13.39 0.57 -7.72
C LEU A 72 -13.88 -0.65 -8.49
#